data_AF-A0A1E4CF54-F1
#
_entry.id   AF-A0A1E4CF54-F1
#
_cell.length_a   1.000
_cell.length_b   1.000
_cell.length_c   1.000
_cell.angle_alpha   90.00
_cell.angle_beta   90.00
_cell.angle_gamma   90.00
#
_symmetry.space_group_name_H-M   'P 1'
#
loop_
_entity.id
_entity.type
_entity.pdbx_description
1 polymer ?
#
loop_
_entity_poly.entity_id
_entity_poly.type
_entity_poly.pdbx_seq_one_letter_code
_entity_poly.pdbx_strand_id
1 'polypeptide(L)'
;MSAAVMEEQLLVALGTDADLSAAGCAAEAASPVGIIVRRGEHYRGAWSWNRGVYAFTPAGYSEATLNAETIDEALRVTRQIALK
;
A
#
# COMPACT_ATOMS: atom_id res chain seq x y z
N MET A 1 8.77 9.65 14.21
CA MET A 1 8.14 10.11 12.96
C MET A 1 6.63 9.88 13.06
N SER A 2 5.80 10.78 12.54
CA SER A 2 4.35 10.65 12.58
C SER A 2 3.84 9.69 11.50
N ALA A 3 2.65 9.10 11.70
CA ALA A 3 2.02 8.23 10.70
C ALA A 3 1.85 8.92 9.35
N ALA A 4 1.40 10.19 9.35
CA ALA A 4 1.20 10.97 8.14
C ALA A 4 2.47 11.09 7.28
N VAL A 5 3.63 11.33 7.90
CA VAL A 5 4.91 11.44 7.16
C VAL A 5 5.29 10.11 6.54
N MET A 6 5.13 9.01 7.28
CA MET A 6 5.50 7.67 6.79
C MET A 6 4.56 7.21 5.67
N GLU A 7 3.26 7.50 5.79
CA GLU A 7 2.25 7.19 4.78
C GLU A 7 2.42 8.06 3.52
N GLU A 8 2.79 9.33 3.67
CA GLU A 8 3.11 10.21 2.53
C GLU A 8 4.34 9.70 1.76
N GLN A 9 5.40 9.29 2.45
CA GLN A 9 6.57 8.69 1.81
C GLN A 9 6.22 7.40 1.06
N LEU A 10 5.37 6.55 1.65
CA LEU A 10 4.91 5.33 0.99
C LEU A 10 4.02 5.65 -0.22
N LEU A 11 3.14 6.65 -0.14
CA LEU A 11 2.30 7.08 -1.25
C LEU A 11 3.15 7.53 -2.44
N VAL A 12 4.17 8.35 -2.20
CA VAL A 12 5.10 8.79 -3.26
C VAL A 12 5.81 7.58 -3.89
N ALA A 13 6.29 6.65 -3.07
CA ALA A 13 6.96 5.45 -3.57
C ALA A 13 6.02 4.58 -4.43
N LEU A 14 4.80 4.31 -3.96
CA LEU A 14 3.79 3.56 -4.70
C LEU A 14 3.39 4.26 -6.00
N GLY A 15 3.26 5.58 -6.00
CA GLY A 15 2.89 6.39 -7.17
C GLY A 15 3.99 6.49 -8.22
N THR A 16 5.26 6.25 -7.85
CA THR A 16 6.42 6.31 -8.75
C THR A 16 6.93 4.92 -9.19
N ASP A 17 6.31 3.86 -8.68
CA ASP A 17 6.66 2.48 -9.02
C ASP A 17 6.23 2.11 -10.45
N ALA A 18 7.21 1.79 -11.30
CA ALA A 18 6.98 1.51 -12.71
C ALA A 18 6.18 0.21 -12.94
N ASP A 19 6.39 -0.82 -12.12
CA ASP A 19 5.72 -2.12 -12.26
C ASP A 19 4.22 -1.98 -11.93
N LEU A 20 3.92 -1.26 -10.85
CA LEU A 20 2.54 -0.97 -10.44
C LEU A 20 1.83 -0.09 -11.47
N SER A 21 2.50 0.96 -11.96
CA SER A 21 1.96 1.85 -12.99
C SER A 21 1.64 1.10 -14.30
N ALA A 22 2.58 0.26 -14.77
CA ALA A 22 2.39 -0.56 -15.97
C ALA A 22 1.20 -1.53 -15.85
N ALA A 23 0.89 -1.98 -14.64
CA ALA A 23 -0.25 -2.86 -14.36
C ALA A 23 -1.59 -2.14 -14.15
N GLY A 24 -1.60 -0.80 -14.26
CA GLY A 24 -2.78 0.03 -14.02
C GLY A 24 -3.14 0.16 -12.53
N CYS A 25 -2.15 0.02 -11.65
CA CYS A 25 -2.35 0.23 -10.22
C CYS A 25 -2.22 1.71 -9.86
N ALA A 26 -3.02 2.14 -8.89
CA ALA A 26 -3.00 3.49 -8.35
C ALA A 26 -3.01 3.43 -6.82
N ALA A 27 -2.35 4.40 -6.20
CA ALA A 27 -2.35 4.59 -4.76
C ALA A 27 -2.90 5.98 -4.42
N GLU A 28 -3.71 6.08 -3.37
CA GLU A 28 -4.27 7.35 -2.90
C GLU A 28 -4.32 7.39 -1.37
N ALA A 29 -4.11 8.57 -0.78
CA ALA A 29 -4.34 8.76 0.64
C ALA A 29 -5.85 8.83 0.92
N ALA A 30 -6.31 8.09 1.93
CA ALA A 30 -7.68 8.07 2.39
C ALA A 30 -7.71 8.04 3.92
N SER A 31 -8.11 9.15 4.54
CA SER A 31 -8.30 9.22 6.00
C SER A 31 -9.65 8.59 6.39
N PRO A 32 -9.74 7.78 7.46
CA PRO A 32 -8.69 7.41 8.42
C PRO A 32 -7.93 6.10 8.08
N VAL A 33 -8.06 5.59 6.85
CA VAL A 33 -7.62 4.26 6.43
C VAL A 33 -6.11 4.17 6.16
N GLY A 34 -5.49 5.26 5.71
CA GLY A 34 -4.08 5.33 5.31
C GLY A 34 -3.94 5.49 3.79
N ILE A 35 -3.23 4.59 3.12
CA ILE A 35 -3.01 4.59 1.66
C ILE A 35 -3.75 3.44 1.00
N ILE A 36 -4.78 3.74 0.22
CA ILE A 36 -5.55 2.76 -0.56
C ILE A 36 -4.78 2.40 -1.83
N VAL A 37 -4.73 1.11 -2.16
CA VAL A 37 -4.20 0.58 -3.42
C VAL A 37 -5.36 0.03 -4.25
N ARG A 38 -5.44 0.47 -5.50
CA ARG A 38 -6.41 0.00 -6.50
C ARG A 38 -5.71 -0.49 -7.76
N ARG A 39 -6.40 -1.33 -8.54
CA ARG A 39 -6.03 -1.68 -9.92
C ARG A 39 -7.26 -1.53 -10.80
N GLY A 40 -7.29 -0.48 -11.62
CA GLY A 40 -8.55 0.00 -12.22
C GLY A 40 -9.59 0.30 -11.13
N GLU A 41 -10.81 -0.21 -11.30
CA GLU A 41 -11.91 -0.05 -10.33
C GLU A 41 -11.82 -1.02 -9.12
N HIS A 42 -10.84 -1.93 -9.10
CA HIS A 42 -10.75 -2.95 -8.06
C HIS A 42 -9.89 -2.48 -6.89
N TYR A 43 -10.50 -2.40 -5.70
CA TYR A 43 -9.78 -2.26 -4.43
C TYR A 43 -8.91 -3.49 -4.17
N ARG A 44 -7.61 -3.28 -3.91
CA ARG A 44 -6.64 -4.36 -3.63
C ARG A 44 -6.25 -4.43 -2.17
N GLY A 45 -6.31 -3.30 -1.46
CA GLY A 45 -6.07 -3.22 -0.03
C GLY A 45 -5.66 -1.81 0.37
N ALA A 46 -5.29 -1.66 1.64
CA ALA A 46 -4.79 -0.40 2.15
C ALA A 46 -3.59 -0.60 3.07
N TRP A 47 -2.63 0.30 2.96
CA TRP A 47 -1.53 0.44 3.90
C TRP A 47 -1.89 1.44 5.00
N SER A 48 -1.43 1.19 6.22
CA SER A 48 -1.45 2.16 7.31
C SER A 48 -0.11 2.12 8.04
N TRP A 49 0.34 3.24 8.59
CA TRP A 49 1.50 3.24 9.48
C TRP A 49 1.07 3.12 10.93
N ASN A 50 1.43 2.02 11.58
CA ASN A 50 1.14 1.81 12.99
C ASN A 50 2.36 1.22 13.72
N ARG A 51 2.60 1.68 14.95
CA ARG A 51 3.61 1.13 15.88
C ARG A 51 5.02 0.89 15.28
N GLY A 52 5.43 1.67 14.28
CA GLY A 52 6.75 1.55 13.68
C GLY A 52 6.83 0.64 12.45
N VAL A 53 5.70 0.17 11.93
CA VAL A 53 5.63 -0.68 10.73
C VAL A 53 4.53 -0.20 9.78
N TYR A 54 4.70 -0.52 8.50
CA TYR A 54 3.63 -0.44 7.51
C TYR A 54 2.79 -1.71 7.60
N ALA A 55 1.49 -1.58 7.79
CA ALA A 55 0.55 -2.69 7.84
C ALA A 55 -0.39 -2.65 6.63
N PHE A 56 -0.35 -3.68 5.78
CA PHE A 56 -1.22 -3.85 4.63
C PHE A 56 -2.41 -4.72 4.97
N THR A 57 -3.61 -4.20 4.76
CA THR A 57 -4.86 -4.94 4.86
C THR A 57 -5.39 -5.21 3.45
N PRO A 58 -5.32 -6.45 2.95
CA PRO A 58 -5.84 -6.80 1.62
C PRO A 58 -7.37 -6.66 1.54
N ALA A 59 -7.88 -6.48 0.33
CA ALA A 59 -9.32 -6.39 0.06
C ALA A 59 -10.08 -7.71 0.25
N GLY A 60 -9.39 -8.85 0.28
CA GLY A 60 -9.98 -10.18 0.45
C GLY A 60 -10.44 -10.42 1.89
N TYR A 61 -11.71 -10.80 2.07
CA TYR A 61 -12.21 -11.28 3.37
C TYR A 61 -11.36 -12.49 3.83
N SER A 62 -10.75 -12.37 5.01
CA SER A 62 -9.87 -13.38 5.65
C SER A 62 -8.40 -13.42 5.21
N GLU A 63 -7.93 -12.48 4.39
CA GLU A 63 -6.48 -12.38 4.15
C GLU A 63 -5.77 -11.79 5.37
N ALA A 64 -4.60 -12.35 5.70
CA ALA A 64 -3.80 -11.87 6.81
C ALA A 64 -3.24 -10.47 6.51
N THR A 65 -3.26 -9.59 7.52
CA THR A 65 -2.52 -8.33 7.47
C THR A 65 -1.03 -8.63 7.32
N LEU A 66 -0.39 -7.99 6.34
CA LEU A 66 1.05 -8.13 6.09
C LEU A 66 1.77 -6.91 6.63
N ASN A 67 2.91 -7.13 7.28
CA ASN A 67 3.73 -6.03 7.78
C ASN A 67 4.95 -5.84 6.87
N ALA A 68 5.38 -4.58 6.76
CA ALA A 68 6.61 -4.18 6.12
C ALA A 68 7.34 -3.18 7.01
N GLU A 69 8.62 -3.40 7.25
CA GLU A 69 9.43 -2.50 8.08
C GLU A 69 10.04 -1.35 7.27
N THR A 70 10.09 -1.51 5.94
CA THR A 70 10.67 -0.55 5.00
C THR A 70 9.73 -0.28 3.83
N ILE A 71 9.96 0.85 3.15
CA ILE A 71 9.23 1.21 1.91
C ILE A 71 9.47 0.15 0.83
N ASP A 72 10.71 -0.31 0.65
CA ASP A 72 11.05 -1.33 -0.36
C ASP A 72 10.29 -2.64 -0.12
N GLU A 73 10.13 -3.03 1.15
CA GLU A 73 9.31 -4.19 1.50
C GLU A 73 7.83 -3.95 1.21
N ALA A 74 7.30 -2.77 1.53
CA ALA A 74 5.92 -2.42 1.22
C ALA A 74 5.64 -2.41 -0.30
N LEU A 75 6.58 -1.93 -1.12
CA LEU A 75 6.52 -2.01 -2.58
C LEU A 75 6.48 -3.47 -3.05
N ARG A 76 7.40 -4.30 -2.55
CA ARG A 76 7.45 -5.74 -2.88
C ARG A 76 6.14 -6.45 -2.55
N VAL A 77 5.58 -6.21 -1.37
CA VAL A 77 4.28 -6.75 -0.94
C VAL A 77 3.16 -6.28 -1.88
N THR A 78 3.14 -4.98 -2.19
CA THR A 78 2.11 -4.41 -3.07
C THR A 78 2.16 -5.02 -4.46
N ARG A 79 3.35 -5.18 -5.05
CA ARG A 79 3.53 -5.85 -6.35
C ARG A 79 3.04 -7.30 -6.30
N GLN A 80 3.35 -8.04 -5.24
CA GLN A 80 2.89 -9.43 -5.10
C GLN A 80 1.37 -9.58 -5.02
N ILE A 81 0.65 -8.55 -4.57
CA ILE A 81 -0.82 -8.61 -4.38
C ILE A 81 -1.55 -7.98 -5.55
N ALA A 82 -1.11 -6.81 -6.00
CA ALA A 82 -1.79 -6.06 -7.05
C ALA A 82 -1.60 -6.66 -8.45
N LEU A 83 -0.49 -7.38 -8.67
CA LEU A 83 -0.16 -8.02 -9.95
C LEU A 83 -0.69 -9.46 -10.08
N LYS A 84 -1.24 -10.04 -9.02
CA LYS A 84 -2.02 -11.28 -9.10
C LYS A 84 -3.40 -11.00 -9.71
#